data_AF-A0A1D3PGU4-F1
#
_entry.id   AF-A0A1D3PGU4-F1
#
_cell.length_a   1.000
_cell.length_b   1.000
_cell.length_c   1.000
_cell.angle_alpha   90.00
_cell.angle_beta   90.00
_cell.angle_gamma   90.00
#
_symmetry.space_group_name_H-M   'P 1'
#
loop_
_entity.id
_entity.type
_entity.pdbx_description
1 polymer ?
#
loop_
_entity_poly.entity_id
_entity_poly.type
_entity_poly.pdbx_seq_one_letter_code
_entity_poly.pdbx_strand_id
1 'polypeptide(L)'
;MERIHELIKALNISDVITSTQFKVGGAIGGGLGTIINLLYGKANLIWISIYCWIIMLDWITGSKASKLDGTYSSQYGIEGITRTVVLLSLPALAHLFDIALKLPDFFFFMVVGGLSYHIFNSFAANCARIGWEKWIPAWLLESVASEIQAKIQRSDARKEKHNTK
;
A
#
# COMPACT_ATOMS: atom_id res chain seq x y z
N MET A 1 -45.59 13.99 2.48
CA MET A 1 -45.24 13.46 1.14
C MET A 1 -44.71 14.56 0.22
N GLU A 2 -45.38 15.71 0.09
CA GLU A 2 -44.93 16.84 -0.75
C GLU A 2 -43.54 17.41 -0.38
N ARG A 3 -43.25 17.59 0.92
CA ARG A 3 -41.94 18.12 1.38
C ARG A 3 -40.75 17.19 1.08
N ILE A 4 -40.99 15.88 1.00
CA ILE A 4 -39.97 14.89 0.60
C ILE A 4 -39.80 14.91 -0.92
N HIS A 5 -40.88 15.09 -1.66
CA HIS A 5 -40.86 15.24 -3.12
C HIS A 5 -40.09 16.49 -3.55
N GLU A 6 -40.30 17.63 -2.87
CA GLU A 6 -39.55 18.88 -3.08
C GLU A 6 -38.06 18.75 -2.72
N LEU A 7 -37.70 18.00 -1.66
CA LEU A 7 -36.30 17.73 -1.32
C LEU A 7 -35.61 16.82 -2.36
N ILE A 8 -36.31 15.82 -2.88
CA ILE A 8 -35.82 14.95 -3.98
C ILE A 8 -35.69 15.75 -5.28
N LYS A 9 -36.56 16.74 -5.52
CA LYS A 9 -36.50 17.64 -6.69
C LYS A 9 -35.41 18.71 -6.54
N ALA A 10 -35.15 19.18 -5.32
CA ALA A 10 -34.08 20.11 -4.97
C ALA A 10 -32.70 19.46 -5.04
N LEU A 11 -32.60 18.16 -4.71
CA LEU A 11 -31.50 17.30 -5.14
C LEU A 11 -31.69 17.01 -6.63
N ASN A 12 -31.42 17.99 -7.50
CA ASN A 12 -31.54 17.84 -8.94
C ASN A 12 -30.46 16.88 -9.48
N ILE A 13 -30.63 15.58 -9.20
CA ILE A 13 -29.72 14.49 -9.53
C ILE A 13 -29.48 14.44 -11.04
N SER A 14 -30.49 14.84 -11.84
CA SER A 14 -30.37 14.98 -13.29
C SER A 14 -29.29 16.01 -13.67
N ASP A 15 -29.28 17.18 -13.04
CA ASP A 15 -28.25 18.20 -13.31
C ASP A 15 -26.86 17.74 -12.86
N VAL A 16 -26.78 17.04 -11.72
CA VAL A 16 -25.50 16.50 -11.21
C VAL A 16 -24.93 15.46 -12.18
N ILE A 17 -25.73 14.48 -12.64
CA ILE A 17 -25.29 13.42 -13.55
C ILE A 17 -24.97 13.99 -14.95
N THR A 18 -25.67 15.03 -15.38
CA THR A 18 -25.47 15.64 -16.71
C THR A 18 -24.33 16.67 -16.71
N SER A 19 -23.88 17.10 -15.54
CA SER A 19 -22.78 18.05 -15.38
C SER A 19 -21.49 17.57 -16.05
N THR A 20 -20.72 18.50 -16.58
CA THR A 20 -19.42 18.22 -17.20
C THR A 20 -18.46 17.54 -16.22
N GLN A 21 -18.47 17.95 -14.95
CA GLN A 21 -17.62 17.36 -13.91
C GLN A 21 -17.95 15.88 -13.68
N PHE A 22 -19.24 15.53 -13.62
CA PHE A 22 -19.66 14.14 -13.45
C PHE A 22 -19.30 13.29 -14.67
N LYS A 23 -19.47 13.81 -15.89
CA LYS A 23 -19.08 13.10 -17.12
C LYS A 23 -17.57 12.85 -17.20
N VAL A 24 -16.77 13.87 -16.89
CA VAL A 24 -15.30 13.75 -16.86
C VAL A 24 -14.87 12.79 -15.75
N GLY A 25 -15.41 12.95 -14.55
CA GLY A 25 -15.15 12.04 -13.43
C GLY A 25 -15.56 10.60 -13.72
N GLY A 26 -16.70 10.40 -14.38
CA GLY A 26 -17.18 9.09 -14.82
C GLY A 26 -16.30 8.48 -15.90
N ALA A 27 -15.83 9.26 -16.88
CA ALA A 27 -14.91 8.79 -17.90
C ALA A 27 -13.55 8.37 -17.31
N ILE A 28 -12.99 9.19 -16.41
CA ILE A 28 -11.74 8.88 -15.71
C ILE A 28 -11.92 7.65 -14.82
N GLY A 29 -12.98 7.62 -14.01
CA GLY A 29 -13.28 6.51 -13.10
C GLY A 29 -13.54 5.19 -13.85
N GLY A 30 -14.28 5.23 -14.95
CA GLY A 30 -14.53 4.07 -15.81
C GLY A 30 -13.25 3.58 -16.50
N GLY A 31 -12.43 4.49 -17.01
CA GLY A 31 -11.14 4.17 -17.61
C GLY A 31 -10.16 3.54 -16.61
N LEU A 32 -9.98 4.16 -15.44
CA LEU A 32 -9.15 3.63 -14.36
C LEU A 32 -9.68 2.29 -13.85
N GLY A 33 -10.99 2.17 -13.64
CA GLY A 33 -11.63 0.92 -13.21
C GLY A 33 -11.40 -0.21 -14.22
N THR A 34 -11.44 0.10 -15.52
CA THR A 34 -11.14 -0.87 -16.59
C THR A 34 -9.68 -1.32 -16.53
N ILE A 35 -8.74 -0.38 -16.39
CA ILE A 35 -7.30 -0.70 -16.29
C ILE A 35 -7.03 -1.54 -15.04
N ILE A 36 -7.56 -1.14 -13.88
CA ILE A 36 -7.38 -1.89 -12.62
C ILE A 36 -7.95 -3.30 -12.74
N ASN A 37 -9.14 -3.45 -13.33
CA ASN A 37 -9.74 -4.75 -13.55
C ASN A 37 -8.92 -5.62 -14.52
N LEU A 38 -8.33 -5.02 -15.57
CA LEU A 38 -7.44 -5.72 -16.49
C LEU A 38 -6.15 -6.18 -15.80
N LEU A 39 -5.56 -5.32 -14.96
CA LEU A 39 -4.27 -5.58 -14.33
C LEU A 39 -4.35 -6.57 -13.18
N TYR A 40 -5.45 -6.60 -12.42
CA TYR A 40 -5.53 -7.43 -11.22
C TYR A 40 -6.68 -8.45 -11.24
N GLY A 41 -7.68 -8.26 -12.09
CA GLY A 41 -8.86 -9.11 -12.12
C GLY A 41 -9.87 -8.75 -11.03
N LYS A 42 -11.16 -8.82 -11.37
CA LYS A 42 -12.27 -8.47 -10.46
C LYS A 42 -12.26 -9.28 -9.16
N ALA A 43 -11.94 -10.57 -9.23
CA ALA A 43 -11.92 -11.46 -8.08
C ALA A 43 -10.85 -11.08 -7.04
N ASN A 44 -9.79 -10.40 -7.47
CA ASN A 44 -8.60 -10.19 -6.66
C ASN A 44 -8.49 -8.79 -6.06
N LEU A 45 -9.47 -7.92 -6.30
CA LEU A 45 -9.47 -6.54 -5.80
C LEU A 45 -9.37 -6.46 -4.27
N ILE A 46 -9.96 -7.42 -3.54
CA ILE A 46 -9.84 -7.48 -2.08
C ILE A 46 -8.40 -7.77 -1.65
N TRP A 47 -7.71 -8.68 -2.35
CA TRP A 47 -6.32 -9.06 -2.06
C TRP A 47 -5.35 -7.94 -2.38
N ILE A 48 -5.55 -7.22 -3.48
CA ILE A 48 -4.80 -6.00 -3.76
C ILE A 48 -5.07 -4.92 -2.72
N SER A 49 -6.31 -4.78 -2.25
CA SER A 49 -6.62 -3.82 -1.19
C SER A 49 -5.87 -4.16 0.10
N ILE A 50 -5.88 -5.43 0.52
CA ILE A 50 -5.11 -5.91 1.69
C ILE A 50 -3.62 -5.62 1.49
N TYR A 51 -3.07 -5.94 0.32
CA TYR A 51 -1.68 -5.70 -0.01
C TYR A 51 -1.30 -4.21 0.06
N CYS A 52 -2.13 -3.32 -0.49
CA CYS A 52 -1.97 -1.87 -0.39
C CYS A 52 -1.98 -1.39 1.07
N TRP A 53 -2.86 -1.94 1.91
CA TRP A 53 -2.89 -1.62 3.34
C TRP A 53 -1.58 -2.01 4.03
N ILE A 54 -1.04 -3.20 3.74
CA ILE A 54 0.23 -3.65 4.31
C ILE A 54 1.39 -2.74 3.88
N ILE A 55 1.48 -2.37 2.59
CA ILE A 55 2.47 -1.40 2.09
C ILE A 55 2.36 -0.07 2.83
N MET A 56 1.14 0.45 2.97
CA MET A 56 0.92 1.74 3.62
C MET A 56 1.38 1.72 5.08
N LEU A 57 1.09 0.63 5.81
CA LEU A 57 1.53 0.45 7.20
C LEU A 57 3.06 0.37 7.32
N ASP A 58 3.73 -0.42 6.47
CA ASP A 58 5.20 -0.48 6.40
C ASP A 58 5.78 0.91 6.11
N TRP A 59 5.18 1.66 5.19
CA TRP A 59 5.67 2.98 4.81
C TRP A 59 5.52 4.00 5.93
N ILE A 60 4.38 4.02 6.64
CA ILE A 60 4.16 4.92 7.79
C ILE A 60 5.17 4.63 8.90
N THR A 61 5.34 3.35 9.25
CA THR A 61 6.24 2.94 10.33
C THR A 61 7.70 3.17 9.97
N GLY A 62 8.13 2.82 8.76
CA GLY A 62 9.47 3.08 8.27
C GLY A 62 9.80 4.57 8.17
N SER A 63 8.83 5.41 7.79
CA SER A 63 8.99 6.87 7.78
C SER A 63 9.13 7.46 9.19
N LYS A 64 8.36 6.95 10.17
CA LYS A 64 8.54 7.35 11.57
C LYS A 64 9.88 6.90 12.13
N ALA A 65 10.27 5.66 11.84
CA ALA A 65 11.53 5.10 12.30
C ALA A 65 12.73 5.87 11.74
N SER A 66 12.73 6.21 10.45
CA SER A 66 13.80 7.01 9.84
C SER A 66 13.89 8.43 10.40
N LYS A 67 12.75 9.06 10.73
CA LYS A 67 12.73 10.36 11.42
C LYS A 67 13.32 10.27 12.83
N LEU A 68 12.95 9.24 13.60
CA LEU A 68 13.52 9.00 14.94
C LEU A 68 15.03 8.84 14.89
N ASP A 69 15.54 8.21 13.84
CA ASP A 69 16.97 8.01 13.64
C ASP A 69 17.70 9.20 13.02
N GLY A 70 17.01 10.30 12.69
CA GLY A 70 17.59 11.46 12.03
C GLY A 70 18.02 11.21 10.57
N THR A 71 17.57 10.11 9.96
CA THR A 71 17.97 9.68 8.60
C THR A 71 16.93 9.97 7.52
N TYR A 72 15.84 10.63 7.88
CA TYR A 72 14.78 10.98 6.94
C TYR A 72 15.22 12.13 6.02
N SER A 73 15.15 11.92 4.70
CA SER A 73 15.46 12.92 3.68
C SER A 73 14.34 13.05 2.66
N SER A 74 14.33 14.14 1.88
CA SER A 74 13.40 14.28 0.73
C SER A 74 13.60 13.17 -0.30
N GLN A 75 14.84 12.76 -0.53
CA GLN A 75 15.20 11.64 -1.39
C GLN A 75 14.59 10.32 -0.90
N TYR A 76 14.60 10.07 0.41
CA TYR A 76 13.95 8.89 1.02
C TYR A 76 12.44 8.84 0.70
N GLY A 77 11.76 9.99 0.69
CA GLY A 77 10.35 10.08 0.31
C GLY A 77 10.09 9.73 -1.15
N ILE A 78 10.91 10.27 -2.07
CA ILE A 78 10.79 10.01 -3.52
C ILE A 78 11.08 8.53 -3.82
N GLU A 79 12.15 7.97 -3.25
CA GLU A 79 12.48 6.55 -3.38
C GLU A 79 11.36 5.65 -2.84
N GLY A 80 10.67 6.06 -1.78
CA GLY A 80 9.49 5.36 -1.25
C GLY A 80 8.33 5.26 -2.26
N ILE A 81 8.09 6.32 -3.04
CA ILE A 81 7.08 6.31 -4.10
C ILE A 81 7.50 5.35 -5.22
N THR A 82 8.74 5.45 -5.69
CA THR A 82 9.28 4.56 -6.73
C THR A 82 9.19 3.09 -6.31
N ARG A 83 9.56 2.75 -5.06
CA ARG A 83 9.41 1.41 -4.49
C ARG A 83 7.95 0.94 -4.55
N THR A 84 7.01 1.81 -4.18
CA THR A 84 5.58 1.46 -4.16
C THR A 84 5.05 1.16 -5.56
N VAL A 85 5.45 1.94 -6.56
CA VAL A 85 5.09 1.68 -7.97
C VAL A 85 5.56 0.29 -8.42
N VAL A 86 6.81 -0.05 -8.10
CA VAL A 86 7.37 -1.38 -8.42
C VAL A 86 6.58 -2.48 -7.72
N LEU A 87 6.33 -2.33 -6.41
CA LEU A 87 5.60 -3.32 -5.62
C LEU A 87 4.18 -3.58 -6.15
N LEU A 88 3.46 -2.54 -6.59
CA LEU A 88 2.14 -2.70 -7.19
C LEU A 88 2.19 -3.29 -8.62
N SER A 89 3.26 -3.02 -9.37
CA SER A 89 3.41 -3.57 -10.73
C SER A 89 3.63 -5.09 -10.78
N LEU A 90 4.21 -5.68 -9.72
CA LEU A 90 4.55 -7.11 -9.70
C LEU A 90 3.31 -8.03 -9.68
N PRO A 91 2.32 -7.84 -8.78
CA PRO A 91 1.07 -8.59 -8.86
C PRO A 91 0.32 -8.39 -10.18
N ALA A 92 0.38 -7.18 -10.75
CA ALA A 92 -0.25 -6.90 -12.03
C ALA A 92 0.38 -7.73 -13.16
N LEU A 93 1.72 -7.75 -13.23
CA LEU A 93 2.45 -8.58 -14.19
C LEU A 93 2.15 -10.08 -13.98
N ALA A 94 2.08 -10.53 -12.73
CA ALA A 94 1.75 -11.92 -12.41
C ALA A 94 0.35 -12.32 -12.88
N HIS A 95 -0.66 -11.46 -12.68
CA HIS A 95 -2.00 -11.70 -13.19
C HIS A 95 -2.06 -11.71 -14.72
N LEU A 96 -1.28 -10.86 -15.40
CA LEU A 96 -1.17 -10.92 -16.87
C LEU A 96 -0.60 -12.27 -17.35
N PHE A 97 0.34 -12.86 -16.62
CA PHE A 97 0.79 -14.23 -16.89
C PHE A 97 -0.30 -15.27 -16.64
N ASP A 98 -1.08 -15.14 -15.56
CA ASP A 98 -2.21 -16.03 -15.30
C ASP A 98 -3.25 -15.97 -16.42
N ILE A 99 -3.56 -14.77 -16.94
CA ILE A 99 -4.43 -14.60 -18.11
C ILE A 99 -3.82 -15.28 -19.34
N ALA A 100 -2.55 -15.00 -19.65
CA ALA A 100 -1.87 -15.54 -20.83
C ALA A 100 -1.82 -17.08 -20.83
N LEU A 101 -1.63 -17.68 -19.65
CA LEU A 101 -1.51 -19.12 -19.44
C LEU A 101 -2.84 -19.79 -19.08
N LYS A 102 -3.94 -19.03 -18.98
CA LYS A 102 -5.28 -19.48 -18.57
C LYS A 102 -5.28 -20.20 -17.22
N LEU A 103 -4.51 -19.68 -16.26
CA LEU A 103 -4.41 -20.20 -14.91
C LEU A 103 -5.43 -19.52 -13.98
N PRO A 104 -5.84 -20.19 -12.88
CA PRO A 104 -6.74 -19.61 -11.88
C PRO A 104 -5.98 -18.70 -10.90
N ASP A 105 -5.42 -17.59 -11.40
CA ASP A 105 -4.71 -16.56 -10.60
C ASP A 105 -3.55 -17.09 -9.74
N PHE A 106 -2.89 -18.16 -10.19
CA PHE A 106 -1.85 -18.86 -9.45
C PHE A 106 -0.62 -17.97 -9.18
N PHE A 107 -0.09 -17.32 -10.21
CA PHE A 107 1.06 -16.44 -10.07
C PHE A 107 0.71 -15.18 -9.27
N PHE A 108 -0.48 -14.63 -9.49
CA PHE A 108 -0.99 -13.50 -8.72
C PHE A 108 -0.94 -13.81 -7.21
N PHE A 109 -1.54 -14.93 -6.77
CA PHE A 109 -1.56 -15.27 -5.35
C PHE A 109 -0.17 -15.58 -4.79
N MET A 110 0.70 -16.21 -5.58
CA MET A 110 2.09 -16.46 -5.19
C MET A 110 2.84 -15.14 -4.93
N VAL A 111 2.73 -14.18 -5.86
CA VAL A 111 3.42 -12.88 -5.76
C VAL A 111 2.82 -12.02 -4.66
N VAL A 112 1.50 -11.89 -4.59
CA VAL A 112 0.84 -11.11 -3.52
C VAL A 112 1.14 -11.71 -2.16
N GLY A 113 1.04 -13.03 -2.00
CA GLY A 113 1.33 -13.71 -0.74
C GLY A 113 2.77 -13.51 -0.29
N GLY A 114 3.74 -13.79 -1.18
CA GLY A 114 5.16 -13.64 -0.88
C GLY A 114 5.55 -12.20 -0.55
N LEU A 115 5.12 -11.23 -1.36
CA LEU A 115 5.42 -9.82 -1.11
C LEU A 115 4.70 -9.30 0.15
N SER A 116 3.45 -9.69 0.38
CA SER A 116 2.72 -9.32 1.60
C SER A 116 3.45 -9.80 2.85
N TYR A 117 3.90 -11.06 2.85
CA TYR A 117 4.67 -11.64 3.95
C TYR A 117 5.95 -10.84 4.23
N HIS A 118 6.75 -10.57 3.20
CA HIS A 118 8.00 -9.81 3.37
C HIS A 118 7.77 -8.38 3.84
N ILE A 119 6.76 -7.69 3.32
CA ILE A 119 6.48 -6.30 3.72
C ILE A 119 5.89 -6.26 5.13
N PHE A 120 5.06 -7.23 5.49
CA PHE A 120 4.51 -7.34 6.84
C PHE A 120 5.60 -7.59 7.89
N ASN A 121 6.61 -8.42 7.58
CA ASN A 121 7.78 -8.59 8.44
C ASN A 121 8.56 -7.27 8.61
N SER A 122 8.75 -6.53 7.52
CA SER A 122 9.37 -5.21 7.57
C SER A 122 8.58 -4.23 8.44
N PHE A 123 7.26 -4.21 8.31
CA PHE A 123 6.36 -3.41 9.15
C PHE A 123 6.53 -3.77 10.63
N ALA A 124 6.48 -5.06 10.97
CA ALA A 124 6.64 -5.53 12.35
C ALA A 124 8.00 -5.09 12.93
N ALA A 125 9.08 -5.22 12.16
CA ALA A 125 10.40 -4.79 12.58
C ALA A 125 10.51 -3.26 12.75
N ASN A 126 9.85 -2.47 11.89
CA ASN A 126 9.81 -1.01 12.02
C ASN A 126 9.02 -0.58 13.27
N CYS A 127 7.92 -1.26 13.59
CA CYS A 127 7.15 -1.04 14.81
C CYS A 127 7.99 -1.29 16.07
N ALA A 128 8.75 -2.39 16.13
CA ALA A 128 9.69 -2.62 17.23
C ALA A 128 10.71 -1.48 17.35
N ARG A 129 11.28 -1.03 16.23
CA ARG A 129 12.27 0.05 16.20
C ARG A 129 11.75 1.39 16.74
N ILE A 130 10.45 1.66 16.63
CA ILE A 130 9.82 2.88 17.17
C ILE A 130 9.16 2.68 18.54
N GLY A 131 9.39 1.54 19.20
CA GLY A 131 8.85 1.23 20.54
C GLY A 131 7.36 0.87 20.56
N TRP A 132 6.81 0.41 19.42
CA TRP A 132 5.40 -0.02 19.31
C TRP A 132 5.22 -1.52 19.54
N GLU A 133 6.26 -2.22 19.97
CA GLU A 133 6.27 -3.66 20.29
C GLU A 133 5.15 -4.08 21.26
N LYS A 134 4.73 -3.23 22.20
CA LYS A 134 3.60 -3.52 23.10
C LYS A 134 2.24 -3.69 22.39
N TRP A 135 2.11 -3.21 21.16
CA TRP A 135 0.89 -3.35 20.34
C TRP A 135 1.00 -4.51 19.34
N ILE A 136 2.14 -5.19 19.30
CA ILE A 136 2.42 -6.29 18.37
C ILE A 136 2.54 -7.60 19.14
N PRO A 137 1.92 -8.70 18.68
CA PRO A 137 2.08 -10.01 19.30
C PRO A 137 3.55 -10.46 19.38
N ALA A 138 3.95 -11.02 20.53
CA ALA A 138 5.34 -11.44 20.77
C ALA A 138 5.85 -12.47 19.73
N TRP A 139 5.02 -13.45 19.36
CA TRP A 139 5.36 -14.44 18.34
C TRP A 139 5.78 -13.80 17.00
N LEU A 140 5.15 -12.68 16.64
CA LEU A 140 5.44 -11.97 15.40
C LEU A 140 6.79 -11.27 15.51
N LEU A 141 7.06 -10.61 16.64
CA LEU A 141 8.35 -9.96 16.91
C LEU A 141 9.50 -10.95 16.94
N GLU A 142 9.30 -12.11 17.54
CA GLU A 142 10.29 -13.21 17.59
C GLU A 142 10.62 -13.71 16.18
N SER A 143 9.61 -13.87 15.31
CA SER A 143 9.80 -14.33 13.93
C SER A 143 10.62 -13.36 13.06
N VAL A 144 10.67 -12.07 13.44
CA VAL A 144 11.41 -11.01 12.74
C VAL A 144 12.57 -10.45 13.56
N ALA A 145 12.97 -11.13 14.64
CA ALA A 145 13.99 -10.63 15.57
C ALA A 145 15.34 -10.33 14.90
N SER A 146 15.76 -11.16 13.95
CA SER A 146 16.97 -10.93 13.17
C SER A 146 16.87 -9.68 12.29
N GLU A 147 15.69 -9.42 11.71
CA GLU A 147 15.43 -8.20 10.93
C GLU A 147 15.42 -6.95 11.83
N ILE A 148 14.83 -7.05 13.02
CA ILE A 148 14.83 -5.98 14.02
C ILE A 148 16.28 -5.61 14.37
N GLN A 149 17.10 -6.58 14.77
CA GLN A 149 18.51 -6.36 15.12
C GLN A 149 19.27 -5.74 13.95
N ALA A 150 19.09 -6.26 12.73
CA ALA A 150 19.73 -5.72 11.54
C ALA A 150 19.30 -4.27 11.23
N LYS A 151 18.05 -3.89 11.54
CA LYS A 151 17.57 -2.50 11.35
C LYS A 151 18.08 -1.55 12.44
N ILE A 152 18.24 -2.01 13.67
CA ILE A 152 18.82 -1.23 14.78
C ILE A 152 20.31 -0.99 14.52
N GLN A 153 21.10 -2.05 14.27
CA GLN A 153 22.54 -1.94 13.98
C GLN A 153 22.84 -1.00 12.81
N ARG A 154 22.05 -1.08 11.72
CA ARG A 154 22.19 -0.17 10.57
C ARG A 154 21.87 1.27 10.92
N SER A 155 20.97 1.52 11.86
CA SER A 155 20.67 2.86 12.34
C SER A 155 21.83 3.41 13.18
N ASP A 156 22.32 2.65 14.15
CA ASP A 156 23.39 3.07 15.05
C ASP A 156 24.70 3.34 14.28
N ALA A 157 25.07 2.46 13.35
CA ALA A 157 26.22 2.67 12.47
C ALA A 157 26.11 3.93 11.60
N ARG A 158 24.90 4.40 11.28
CA ARG A 158 24.69 5.67 10.55
C ARG A 158 24.83 6.88 11.49
N LYS A 159 24.34 6.78 12.73
CA LYS A 159 24.48 7.82 13.75
C LYS A 159 25.96 8.04 14.11
N GLU A 160 26.72 6.98 14.29
CA GLU A 160 28.18 7.05 14.53
C GLU A 160 28.91 7.77 13.39
N LYS A 161 28.62 7.43 12.13
CA LYS A 161 29.20 8.10 10.96
C LYS A 161 28.82 9.57 10.85
N HIS A 162 27.66 9.97 11.37
CA HIS A 162 27.24 11.37 11.38
C HIS A 162 27.98 12.16 12.47
N ASN A 163 28.18 11.57 13.66
CA ASN A 163 28.87 12.22 14.78
C ASN A 163 30.40 12.33 14.62
N THR A 164 30.99 11.58 13.68
CA THR A 164 32.44 11.59 13.41
C THR A 164 32.82 12.58 12.29
N LYS A 165 31.85 13.30 11.71
CA LYS A 165 32.05 14.35 10.71
C LYS A 165 31.88 15.73 11.34
#